data_AF-A0A7C3YCK7-F1
#
_entry.id   AF-A0A7C3YCK7-F1
#
_cell.length_a   1.000
_cell.length_b   1.000
_cell.length_c   1.000
_cell.angle_alpha   90.00
_cell.angle_beta   90.00
_cell.angle_gamma   90.00
#
_symmetry.space_group_name_H-M   'P 1'
#
loop_
_entity.id
_entity.type
_entity.pdbx_description
1 polymer ?
#
loop_
_entity_poly.entity_id
_entity_poly.type
_entity_poly.pdbx_seq_one_letter_code
_entity_poly.pdbx_strand_id
1 'polypeptide(L)'
;MRRLAHRTGAVDTPSDERRMHEAATPLLGGLGMYLGWMVPVMLLVEVDREVWGIIGGATIVVAVGLFDDLYELEPLVKFLGQVVAIAVAIYFDTRIARMGIPFTGVMVHFPAVVSVLVTGFWMAMIINMVNFIDGLDGLAAGICGIAAVTFSYISLATGFPQMGVVAAVLAGATFAFLRFNFHPATIFMGDAGSMLLGFVLACV
;
A
#
# COMPACT_ATOMS: atom_id res chain seq x y z
N MET A 1 -12.10 0.89 -15.89
CA MET A 1 -12.33 1.85 -14.78
C MET A 1 -12.63 3.28 -15.25
N ARG A 2 -11.94 3.83 -16.27
CA ARG A 2 -12.21 5.18 -16.80
C ARG A 2 -13.69 5.52 -17.10
N ARG A 3 -14.47 4.60 -17.71
CA ARG A 3 -15.92 4.79 -17.94
C ARG A 3 -16.77 4.76 -16.66
N LEU A 4 -16.30 4.10 -15.61
CA LEU A 4 -17.00 4.01 -14.32
C LEU A 4 -16.78 5.29 -13.51
N ALA A 5 -15.54 5.82 -13.50
CA ALA A 5 -15.21 7.09 -12.86
C ALA A 5 -16.05 8.27 -13.38
N HIS A 6 -16.20 8.39 -14.70
CA HIS A 6 -17.07 9.41 -15.30
C HIS A 6 -18.56 9.23 -14.97
N ARG A 7 -19.01 8.01 -14.62
CA ARG A 7 -20.41 7.74 -14.27
C ARG A 7 -20.72 7.94 -12.79
N THR A 8 -19.74 7.77 -11.91
CA THR A 8 -19.90 7.93 -10.45
C THR A 8 -19.56 9.33 -9.96
N GLY A 9 -19.06 10.22 -10.82
CA GLY A 9 -18.60 11.55 -10.40
C GLY A 9 -17.25 11.53 -9.68
N ALA A 10 -16.55 10.39 -9.69
CA ALA A 10 -15.21 10.22 -9.13
C ALA A 10 -14.15 10.80 -10.09
N VAL A 11 -14.25 12.10 -10.34
CA VAL A 11 -13.40 12.83 -11.28
C VAL A 11 -12.97 14.12 -10.60
N ASP A 12 -11.65 14.28 -10.40
CA ASP A 12 -11.08 15.47 -9.79
C ASP A 12 -11.43 16.71 -10.63
N THR A 13 -12.11 17.69 -10.04
CA THR A 13 -12.47 18.95 -10.72
C THR A 13 -11.60 20.06 -10.16
N PRO A 14 -10.71 20.68 -10.97
CA PRO A 14 -9.69 21.57 -10.46
C PRO A 14 -10.32 22.87 -9.95
N SER A 15 -10.24 23.11 -8.64
CA SER A 15 -10.72 24.34 -7.98
C SER A 15 -9.60 25.19 -7.37
N ASP A 16 -8.32 24.79 -7.51
CA ASP A 16 -7.21 25.45 -6.81
C ASP A 16 -6.00 25.73 -7.73
N GLU A 17 -5.46 26.95 -7.65
CA GLU A 17 -4.34 27.49 -8.43
C GLU A 17 -2.99 26.75 -8.23
N ARG A 18 -2.98 25.61 -7.52
CA ARG A 18 -1.79 24.78 -7.25
C ARG A 18 -1.71 23.49 -8.07
N ARG A 19 -2.72 23.12 -8.86
CA ARG A 19 -2.73 21.86 -9.63
C ARG A 19 -2.63 22.12 -11.14
N MET A 20 -1.50 21.74 -11.74
CA MET A 20 -1.15 21.98 -13.16
C MET A 20 -1.90 21.10 -14.20
N HIS A 21 -2.98 20.40 -13.84
CA HIS A 21 -3.67 19.46 -14.75
C HIS A 21 -5.11 19.91 -15.05
N GLU A 22 -5.39 20.22 -16.31
CA GLU A 22 -6.67 20.75 -16.83
C GLU A 22 -7.78 19.70 -17.06
N ALA A 23 -7.55 18.42 -16.82
CA ALA A 23 -8.50 17.35 -17.15
C ALA A 23 -8.80 16.44 -15.96
N ALA A 24 -10.09 16.25 -15.70
CA ALA A 24 -10.59 15.43 -14.62
C ALA A 24 -10.07 13.98 -14.75
N THR A 25 -9.14 13.61 -13.88
CA THR A 25 -8.44 12.32 -13.92
C THR A 25 -9.16 11.30 -13.05
N PRO A 26 -9.35 10.05 -13.54
CA PRO A 26 -10.10 9.04 -12.82
C PRO A 26 -9.30 8.49 -11.62
N LEU A 27 -9.77 8.73 -10.40
CA LEU A 27 -9.19 8.25 -9.11
C LEU A 27 -9.35 6.75 -8.85
N LEU A 28 -9.75 5.96 -9.87
CA LEU A 28 -9.91 4.51 -9.73
C LEU A 28 -8.61 3.72 -9.94
N GLY A 29 -7.46 4.40 -10.09
CA GLY A 29 -6.16 3.73 -10.22
C GLY A 29 -5.85 2.84 -9.02
N GLY A 30 -6.09 3.33 -7.80
CA GLY A 30 -5.91 2.57 -6.56
C GLY A 30 -6.79 1.32 -6.48
N LEU A 31 -8.05 1.39 -6.88
CA LEU A 31 -8.92 0.21 -6.96
C LEU A 31 -8.41 -0.80 -8.00
N GLY A 32 -7.89 -0.33 -9.13
CA GLY A 32 -7.27 -1.18 -10.15
C GLY A 32 -6.05 -1.91 -9.62
N MET A 33 -5.18 -1.20 -8.89
CA MET A 33 -4.01 -1.78 -8.23
C MET A 33 -4.40 -2.78 -7.16
N TYR A 34 -5.40 -2.45 -6.33
CA TYR A 34 -5.91 -3.33 -5.29
C TYR A 34 -6.44 -4.64 -5.86
N LEU A 35 -7.27 -4.60 -6.91
CA LEU A 35 -7.77 -5.82 -7.54
C LEU A 35 -6.65 -6.60 -8.24
N GLY A 36 -5.71 -5.89 -8.88
CA GLY A 36 -4.52 -6.45 -9.50
C GLY A 36 -3.57 -7.11 -8.51
N TRP A 37 -3.64 -6.75 -7.23
CA TRP A 37 -2.87 -7.37 -6.14
C TRP A 37 -3.66 -8.47 -5.41
N MET A 38 -4.90 -8.18 -5.00
CA MET A 38 -5.75 -9.06 -4.20
C MET A 38 -6.07 -10.38 -4.92
N VAL A 39 -6.45 -10.31 -6.20
CA VAL A 39 -6.86 -11.51 -6.94
C VAL A 39 -5.68 -12.48 -7.12
N PRO A 40 -4.49 -12.07 -7.59
CA PRO A 40 -3.37 -13.00 -7.66
C PRO A 40 -2.87 -13.47 -6.30
N VAL A 41 -2.90 -12.65 -5.23
CA VAL A 41 -2.57 -13.13 -3.88
C VAL A 41 -3.48 -14.28 -3.48
N MET A 42 -4.79 -14.16 -3.65
CA MET A 42 -5.76 -15.22 -3.34
C MET A 42 -5.58 -16.50 -4.17
N LEU A 43 -5.00 -16.40 -5.36
CA LEU A 43 -4.82 -17.53 -6.27
C LEU A 43 -3.45 -18.21 -6.15
N LEU A 44 -2.41 -17.45 -5.79
CA LEU A 44 -1.01 -17.89 -5.85
C LEU A 44 -0.39 -18.13 -4.48
N VAL A 45 -0.99 -17.61 -3.40
CA VAL A 45 -0.47 -17.69 -2.04
C VAL A 45 -1.40 -18.52 -1.19
N GLU A 46 -0.85 -19.46 -0.42
CA GLU A 46 -1.61 -20.14 0.64
C GLU A 46 -1.96 -19.11 1.71
N VAL A 47 -3.26 -18.89 1.92
CA VAL A 47 -3.76 -17.82 2.78
C VAL A 47 -3.72 -18.26 4.24
N ASP A 48 -2.53 -18.16 4.84
CA ASP A 48 -2.30 -18.36 6.27
C ASP A 48 -2.78 -17.15 7.09
N ARG A 49 -2.55 -17.20 8.41
CA ARG A 49 -3.06 -16.20 9.35
C ARG A 49 -2.50 -14.81 9.01
N GLU A 50 -1.22 -14.72 8.75
CA GLU A 50 -0.52 -13.48 8.44
C GLU A 50 -1.04 -12.89 7.11
N VAL A 51 -1.20 -13.70 6.07
CA VAL A 51 -1.75 -13.24 4.78
C VAL A 51 -3.20 -12.75 4.94
N TRP A 52 -4.03 -13.38 5.78
CA TRP A 52 -5.35 -12.85 6.12
C TRP A 52 -5.29 -11.47 6.79
N GLY A 53 -4.31 -11.25 7.66
CA GLY A 53 -4.05 -9.95 8.26
C GLY A 53 -3.72 -8.87 7.24
N ILE A 54 -2.84 -9.18 6.29
CA ILE A 54 -2.44 -8.26 5.22
C ILE A 54 -3.63 -7.97 4.29
N ILE A 55 -4.39 -9.00 3.90
CA ILE A 55 -5.59 -8.84 3.07
C ILE A 55 -6.63 -7.95 3.76
N GLY A 56 -6.91 -8.22 5.04
CA GLY A 56 -7.87 -7.45 5.83
C GLY A 56 -7.46 -5.99 5.97
N GLY A 57 -6.21 -5.74 6.38
CA GLY A 57 -5.69 -4.38 6.52
C GLY A 57 -5.58 -3.62 5.19
N ALA A 58 -5.14 -4.28 4.12
CA ALA A 58 -5.08 -3.71 2.77
C ALA A 58 -6.48 -3.30 2.28
N THR A 59 -7.49 -4.13 2.53
CA THR A 59 -8.89 -3.82 2.21
C THR A 59 -9.36 -2.56 2.95
N ILE A 60 -9.02 -2.44 4.23
CA ILE A 60 -9.40 -1.29 5.06
C ILE A 60 -8.72 -0.01 4.56
N VAL A 61 -7.40 0.00 4.34
CA VAL A 61 -6.72 1.21 3.87
C VAL A 61 -7.15 1.63 2.47
N VAL A 62 -7.44 0.67 1.58
CA VAL A 62 -7.98 0.97 0.25
C VAL A 62 -9.39 1.54 0.37
N ALA A 63 -10.25 0.98 1.22
CA ALA A 63 -11.57 1.55 1.45
C ALA A 63 -11.46 2.98 1.98
N VAL A 64 -10.65 3.22 3.01
CA VAL A 64 -10.41 4.56 3.57
C VAL A 64 -9.87 5.52 2.52
N GLY A 65 -8.87 5.11 1.74
CA GLY A 65 -8.31 5.94 0.68
C GLY A 65 -9.29 6.22 -0.44
N LEU A 66 -10.16 5.26 -0.82
CA LEU A 66 -11.24 5.50 -1.78
C LEU A 66 -12.29 6.47 -1.24
N PHE A 67 -12.58 6.43 0.06
CA PHE A 67 -13.46 7.41 0.69
C PHE A 67 -12.80 8.80 0.72
N ASP A 68 -11.50 8.88 1.00
CA ASP A 68 -10.74 10.13 0.96
C ASP A 68 -10.71 10.74 -0.45
N ASP A 69 -10.42 9.94 -1.47
CA ASP A 69 -10.42 10.33 -2.88
C ASP A 69 -11.77 10.87 -3.36
N LEU A 70 -12.89 10.51 -2.70
CA LEU A 70 -14.25 10.92 -3.09
C LEU A 70 -14.83 12.06 -2.25
N TYR A 71 -14.44 12.14 -0.97
CA TYR A 71 -15.09 13.02 0.01
C TYR A 71 -14.13 13.94 0.75
N GLU A 72 -12.83 13.87 0.48
CA GLU A 72 -11.77 14.64 1.16
C GLU A 72 -11.90 14.55 2.69
N LEU A 73 -11.47 13.42 3.28
CA LEU A 73 -11.65 13.19 4.71
C LEU A 73 -10.75 14.10 5.55
N GLU A 74 -11.17 14.37 6.77
CA GLU A 74 -10.30 15.01 7.75
C GLU A 74 -9.07 14.12 8.02
N PRO A 75 -7.86 14.69 8.17
CA PRO A 75 -6.64 13.92 8.39
C PRO A 75 -6.72 12.95 9.57
N LEU A 76 -7.46 13.31 10.62
CA LEU A 76 -7.67 12.45 11.79
C LEU A 76 -8.49 11.20 11.45
N VAL A 77 -9.53 11.33 10.63
CA VAL A 77 -10.39 10.21 10.22
C VAL A 77 -9.60 9.25 9.33
N LYS A 78 -8.84 9.79 8.36
CA LYS A 78 -7.92 9.03 7.51
C LYS A 78 -6.89 8.26 8.36
N PHE A 79 -6.27 8.92 9.34
CA PHE A 79 -5.31 8.29 10.24
C PHE A 79 -5.94 7.19 11.11
N LEU A 80 -7.15 7.41 11.66
CA LEU A 80 -7.86 6.38 12.42
C LEU A 80 -8.14 5.14 11.56
N GLY A 81 -8.50 5.32 10.29
CA GLY A 81 -8.65 4.23 9.33
C GLY A 81 -7.36 3.42 9.15
N GLN A 82 -6.22 4.09 9.03
CA GLN A 82 -4.90 3.43 8.97
C GLN A 82 -4.60 2.66 10.27
N VAL A 83 -4.88 3.25 11.44
CA VAL A 83 -4.69 2.58 12.74
C VAL A 83 -5.53 1.31 12.84
N VAL A 84 -6.77 1.33 12.36
CA VAL A 84 -7.62 0.11 12.33
C VAL A 84 -7.02 -0.95 11.42
N ALA A 85 -6.55 -0.61 10.22
CA ALA A 85 -5.90 -1.57 9.33
C ALA A 85 -4.63 -2.19 9.93
N ILE A 86 -3.81 -1.37 10.59
CA ILE A 86 -2.61 -1.79 11.31
C ILE A 86 -2.97 -2.73 12.47
N ALA A 87 -4.02 -2.40 13.23
CA ALA A 87 -4.48 -3.25 14.33
C ALA A 87 -4.96 -4.62 13.82
N VAL A 88 -5.61 -4.69 12.65
CA VAL A 88 -5.95 -5.96 12.00
C VAL A 88 -4.69 -6.75 11.65
N ALA A 89 -3.69 -6.13 11.00
CA ALA A 89 -2.43 -6.81 10.68
C ALA A 89 -1.76 -7.42 11.93
N ILE A 90 -1.65 -6.61 12.99
CA ILE A 90 -1.05 -7.03 14.27
C ILE A 90 -1.86 -8.15 14.94
N TYR A 91 -3.19 -8.09 14.88
CA TYR A 91 -4.06 -9.14 15.44
C TYR A 91 -3.85 -10.50 14.76
N PHE A 92 -3.52 -10.48 13.47
CA PHE A 92 -3.18 -11.66 12.67
C PHE A 92 -1.68 -12.01 12.71
N ASP A 93 -0.94 -11.47 13.69
CA ASP A 93 0.49 -11.72 13.96
C ASP A 93 1.48 -11.16 12.92
N THR A 94 1.03 -10.26 12.04
CA THR A 94 1.92 -9.45 11.19
C THR A 94 2.59 -8.37 12.05
N ARG A 95 3.73 -8.71 12.67
CA ARG A 95 4.47 -7.80 13.55
C ARG A 95 5.98 -8.03 13.56
N ILE A 96 6.70 -6.97 13.87
CA ILE A 96 8.15 -6.99 14.10
C ILE A 96 8.40 -7.57 15.50
N ALA A 97 8.53 -8.89 15.59
CA ALA A 97 8.79 -9.60 16.86
C ALA A 97 10.27 -9.65 17.22
N ARG A 98 11.14 -9.57 16.23
CA ARG A 98 12.60 -9.66 16.38
C ARG A 98 13.32 -8.81 15.34
N MET A 99 14.52 -8.37 15.68
CA MET A 99 15.37 -7.56 14.82
C MET A 99 16.81 -8.09 14.89
N GLY A 100 17.41 -8.34 13.72
CA GLY A 100 18.81 -8.69 13.63
C GLY A 100 19.69 -7.44 13.65
N ILE A 101 20.76 -7.45 14.45
CA ILE A 101 21.77 -6.40 14.42
C ILE A 101 22.74 -6.70 13.27
N PRO A 102 22.86 -5.79 12.27
CA PRO A 102 23.71 -6.01 11.11
C PRO A 102 25.14 -6.40 11.50
N PHE A 103 25.76 -7.32 10.74
CA PHE A 103 27.16 -7.75 10.87
C PHE A 103 27.56 -8.44 12.19
N THR A 104 26.66 -8.58 13.15
CA THR A 104 26.98 -9.20 14.47
C THR A 104 26.39 -10.59 14.65
N GLY A 105 25.40 -10.97 13.83
CA GLY A 105 24.62 -12.21 14.01
C GLY A 105 23.69 -12.20 15.23
N VAL A 106 23.64 -11.11 15.99
CA VAL A 106 22.79 -10.98 17.19
C VAL A 106 21.35 -10.74 16.76
N MET A 107 20.43 -11.52 17.33
CA MET A 107 18.98 -11.37 17.16
C MET A 107 18.36 -10.83 18.45
N VAL A 108 17.78 -9.64 18.40
CA VAL A 108 17.06 -9.03 19.53
C VAL A 108 15.59 -9.39 19.43
N HIS A 109 15.03 -9.95 20.50
CA HIS A 109 13.62 -10.26 20.61
C HIS A 109 12.90 -9.18 21.39
N PHE A 110 11.81 -8.65 20.84
CA PHE A 110 11.04 -7.61 21.50
C PHE A 110 9.99 -8.20 22.44
N PRO A 111 9.80 -7.62 23.64
CA PRO A 111 8.59 -7.86 24.43
C PRO A 111 7.34 -7.53 23.62
N ALA A 112 6.23 -8.23 23.88
CA ALA A 112 5.01 -8.10 23.08
C ALA A 112 4.53 -6.64 22.92
N VAL A 113 4.56 -5.85 24.00
CA VAL A 113 4.17 -4.44 23.98
C VAL A 113 5.08 -3.61 23.06
N VAL A 114 6.39 -3.81 23.15
CA VAL A 114 7.37 -3.10 22.31
C VAL A 114 7.19 -3.50 20.85
N SER A 115 6.98 -4.78 20.57
CA SER A 115 6.72 -5.29 19.22
C SER A 115 5.50 -4.62 18.59
N VAL A 116 4.38 -4.51 19.33
CA VAL A 116 3.16 -3.85 18.86
C VAL A 116 3.41 -2.36 18.57
N LEU A 117 4.06 -1.64 19.48
CA LEU A 117 4.33 -0.21 19.29
C LEU A 117 5.26 0.07 18.11
N VAL A 118 6.35 -0.69 17.99
CA VAL A 118 7.32 -0.55 16.90
C VAL A 118 6.65 -0.89 15.56
N THR A 119 5.87 -1.97 15.50
CA THR A 119 5.14 -2.36 14.29
C THR A 119 4.14 -1.30 13.89
N GLY A 120 3.33 -0.81 14.84
CA GLY A 120 2.30 0.18 14.54
C GLY A 120 2.89 1.49 14.05
N PHE A 121 3.97 1.95 14.68
CA PHE A 121 4.71 3.14 14.25
C PHE A 121 5.34 2.95 12.86
N TRP A 122 5.98 1.79 12.62
CA TRP A 122 6.58 1.45 11.32
C TRP A 122 5.53 1.48 10.20
N MET A 123 4.42 0.78 10.37
CA MET A 123 3.36 0.74 9.36
C MET A 123 2.75 2.12 9.12
N ALA A 124 2.41 2.86 10.17
CA ALA A 124 1.86 4.21 10.04
C ALA A 124 2.85 5.15 9.32
N MET A 125 4.14 5.06 9.63
CA MET A 125 5.17 5.86 8.97
C MET A 125 5.25 5.54 7.48
N ILE A 126 5.36 4.27 7.10
CA ILE A 126 5.51 3.89 5.68
C ILE A 126 4.27 4.24 4.87
N ILE A 127 3.06 4.03 5.41
CA ILE A 127 1.80 4.42 4.75
C ILE A 127 1.80 5.91 4.43
N ASN A 128 2.07 6.76 5.43
CA ASN A 128 2.05 8.21 5.25
C ASN A 128 3.23 8.70 4.39
N MET A 129 4.40 8.06 4.48
CA MET A 129 5.54 8.39 3.63
C MET A 129 5.23 8.14 2.15
N VAL A 130 4.65 7.00 1.81
CA VAL A 130 4.27 6.68 0.42
C VAL A 130 3.21 7.64 -0.10
N ASN A 131 2.21 7.98 0.73
CA ASN A 131 1.20 8.98 0.39
C ASN A 131 1.82 10.36 0.12
N PHE A 132 2.82 10.77 0.90
CA PHE A 132 3.48 12.07 0.74
C PHE A 132 4.32 12.18 -0.55
N ILE A 133 4.94 11.08 -1.00
CA ILE A 133 5.77 11.08 -2.21
C ILE A 133 4.98 10.85 -3.51
N ASP A 134 3.66 10.61 -3.44
CA ASP A 134 2.78 10.44 -4.61
C ASP A 134 2.41 11.77 -5.32
N GLY A 135 3.20 12.83 -5.11
CA GLY A 135 2.98 14.13 -5.73
C GLY A 135 3.48 14.26 -7.17
N LEU A 136 4.16 13.24 -7.72
CA LEU A 136 4.78 13.27 -9.05
C LEU A 136 4.47 12.01 -9.86
N ASP A 137 4.21 12.19 -11.16
CA ASP A 137 3.95 11.12 -12.14
C ASP A 137 5.00 10.00 -12.06
N GLY A 138 4.56 8.78 -11.72
CA GLY A 138 5.38 7.59 -11.71
C GLY A 138 6.40 7.48 -10.57
N LEU A 139 6.53 8.48 -9.69
CA LEU A 139 7.54 8.47 -8.63
C LEU A 139 7.22 7.42 -7.55
N ALA A 140 6.07 7.53 -6.90
CA ALA A 140 5.69 6.64 -5.81
C ALA A 140 5.55 5.19 -6.27
N ALA A 141 4.85 4.95 -7.38
CA ALA A 141 4.71 3.62 -7.98
C ALA A 141 6.06 3.03 -8.43
N GLY A 142 6.98 3.86 -8.96
CA GLY A 142 8.32 3.42 -9.34
C GLY A 142 9.17 2.98 -8.14
N ILE A 143 9.25 3.83 -7.10
CA ILE A 143 10.01 3.52 -5.88
C ILE A 143 9.44 2.29 -5.18
N CYS A 144 8.11 2.22 -5.03
CA CYS A 144 7.45 1.09 -4.39
C CYS A 144 7.58 -0.19 -5.21
N GLY A 145 7.55 -0.11 -6.54
CA GLY A 145 7.76 -1.27 -7.41
C GLY A 145 9.18 -1.85 -7.27
N ILE A 146 10.20 -1.00 -7.21
CA ILE A 146 11.59 -1.44 -6.97
C ILE A 146 11.73 -2.07 -5.57
N ALA A 147 11.14 -1.44 -4.54
CA ALA A 147 11.12 -1.97 -3.18
C ALA A 147 10.44 -3.34 -3.12
N ALA A 148 9.28 -3.49 -3.77
CA ALA A 148 8.52 -4.74 -3.83
C ALA A 148 9.32 -5.88 -4.50
N VAL A 149 10.06 -5.60 -5.58
CA VAL A 149 10.97 -6.60 -6.19
C VAL A 149 12.08 -7.01 -5.23
N THR A 150 12.66 -6.04 -4.51
CA THR A 150 13.74 -6.30 -3.56
C THR A 150 13.25 -7.12 -2.36
N PHE A 151 12.09 -6.78 -1.79
CA PHE A 151 11.47 -7.55 -0.72
C PHE A 151 11.04 -8.94 -1.18
N SER A 152 10.53 -9.07 -2.41
CA SER A 152 10.25 -10.37 -3.00
C SER A 152 11.49 -11.27 -2.99
N TYR A 153 12.62 -10.76 -3.49
CA TYR A 153 13.88 -11.49 -3.51
C TYR A 153 14.37 -11.84 -2.10
N ILE A 154 14.38 -10.89 -1.17
CA ILE A 154 14.85 -11.10 0.20
C ILE A 154 13.99 -12.14 0.93
N SER A 155 12.66 -12.04 0.84
CA SER A 155 11.74 -12.95 1.51
C SER A 155 11.85 -14.38 0.96
N LEU A 156 12.00 -14.55 -0.36
CA LEU A 156 12.27 -15.85 -0.96
C LEU A 156 13.63 -16.41 -0.50
N ALA A 157 14.67 -15.58 -0.42
CA ALA A 157 16.01 -15.98 0.01
C ALA A 157 16.10 -16.31 1.51
N THR A 158 15.19 -15.78 2.34
CA THR A 158 15.21 -15.95 3.80
C THR A 158 14.18 -16.96 4.31
N GLY A 159 13.47 -17.65 3.41
CA GLY A 159 12.55 -18.74 3.76
C GLY A 159 11.13 -18.29 4.10
N PHE A 160 10.71 -17.12 3.63
CA PHE A 160 9.33 -16.60 3.74
C PHE A 160 8.67 -16.50 2.35
N PRO A 161 8.39 -17.65 1.69
CA PRO A 161 7.93 -17.64 0.30
C PRO A 161 6.58 -16.96 0.11
N GLN A 162 5.64 -17.08 1.05
CA GLN A 162 4.34 -16.40 0.98
C GLN A 162 4.52 -14.88 0.88
N MET A 163 5.32 -14.28 1.77
CA MET A 163 5.61 -12.84 1.75
C MET A 163 6.37 -12.44 0.48
N GLY A 164 7.25 -13.31 0.00
CA GLY A 164 7.96 -13.15 -1.27
C GLY A 164 7.01 -13.04 -2.48
N VAL A 165 5.99 -13.89 -2.55
CA VAL A 165 4.98 -13.87 -3.60
C VAL A 165 4.02 -12.68 -3.44
N VAL A 166 3.60 -12.34 -2.21
CA VAL A 166 2.78 -11.13 -1.94
C VAL A 166 3.48 -9.87 -2.47
N ALA A 167 4.79 -9.74 -2.24
CA ALA A 167 5.59 -8.64 -2.76
C ALA A 167 5.79 -8.70 -4.27
N ALA A 168 6.00 -9.88 -4.86
CA ALA A 168 6.09 -10.05 -6.31
C ALA A 168 4.80 -9.61 -7.02
N VAL A 169 3.65 -9.99 -6.46
CA VAL A 169 2.34 -9.59 -6.97
C VAL A 169 2.15 -8.07 -6.84
N LEU A 170 2.58 -7.46 -5.74
CA LEU A 170 2.56 -6.01 -5.57
C LEU A 170 3.43 -5.31 -6.63
N ALA A 171 4.64 -5.83 -6.88
CA ALA A 171 5.51 -5.34 -7.95
C ALA A 171 4.80 -5.42 -9.32
N GLY A 172 4.17 -6.56 -9.64
CA GLY A 172 3.38 -6.72 -10.87
C GLY A 172 2.25 -5.68 -11.00
N ALA A 173 1.48 -5.46 -9.93
CA ALA A 173 0.42 -4.45 -9.89
C ALA A 173 0.97 -3.03 -10.08
N THR A 174 2.10 -2.69 -9.42
CA THR A 174 2.76 -1.39 -9.60
C THR A 174 3.26 -1.18 -11.01
N PHE A 175 3.93 -2.15 -11.63
CA PHE A 175 4.44 -2.00 -13.00
C PHE A 175 3.32 -1.92 -14.04
N ALA A 176 2.24 -2.67 -13.85
CA ALA A 176 1.05 -2.57 -14.69
C ALA A 176 0.42 -1.17 -14.58
N PHE A 177 0.32 -0.62 -13.37
CA PHE A 177 -0.17 0.75 -13.15
C PHE A 177 0.79 1.80 -13.73
N LEU A 178 2.09 1.64 -13.54
CA LEU A 178 3.13 2.58 -13.97
C LEU A 178 3.10 2.80 -15.49
N ARG A 179 2.71 1.80 -16.28
CA ARG A 179 2.49 1.94 -17.72
C ARG A 179 1.50 3.07 -18.08
N PHE A 180 0.54 3.36 -17.21
CA PHE A 180 -0.47 4.41 -17.38
C PHE A 180 -0.16 5.69 -16.59
N ASN A 181 0.75 5.61 -15.63
CA ASN A 181 1.11 6.70 -14.73
C ASN A 181 2.48 7.35 -15.06
N PHE A 182 3.27 6.77 -15.98
CA PHE A 182 4.45 7.44 -16.53
C PHE A 182 4.08 8.75 -17.23
N HIS A 183 4.93 9.77 -17.06
CA HIS A 183 4.70 11.10 -17.61
C HIS A 183 4.57 11.08 -19.14
N PRO A 184 3.52 11.73 -19.71
CA PRO A 184 2.38 12.36 -19.04
C PRO A 184 1.35 11.35 -18.52
N ALA A 185 1.01 11.42 -17.23
CA ALA A 185 0.13 10.44 -16.59
C ALA A 185 -1.32 10.48 -17.13
N THR A 186 -1.89 9.30 -17.36
CA THR A 186 -3.28 9.13 -17.83
C THR A 186 -4.24 8.66 -16.74
N ILE A 187 -3.70 8.10 -15.65
CA ILE A 187 -4.41 7.61 -14.47
C ILE A 187 -3.55 7.92 -13.25
N PHE A 188 -4.18 8.38 -12.18
CA PHE A 188 -3.55 8.57 -10.87
C PHE A 188 -4.02 7.48 -9.91
N MET A 189 -3.15 7.09 -8.98
CA MET A 189 -3.49 6.03 -8.02
C MET A 189 -4.35 6.54 -6.87
N GLY A 190 -4.25 7.83 -6.55
CA GLY A 190 -4.97 8.44 -5.44
C GLY A 190 -4.49 7.93 -4.09
N ASP A 191 -5.22 8.35 -3.07
CA ASP A 191 -5.02 7.95 -1.69
C ASP A 191 -5.19 6.45 -1.50
N ALA A 192 -6.15 5.85 -2.20
CA ALA A 192 -6.38 4.41 -2.19
C ALA A 192 -5.14 3.60 -2.61
N GLY A 193 -4.48 4.01 -3.69
CA GLY A 193 -3.32 3.30 -4.21
C GLY A 193 -2.06 3.55 -3.40
N SER A 194 -1.79 4.80 -3.01
CA SER A 194 -0.62 5.13 -2.21
C SER A 194 -0.66 4.45 -0.82
N MET A 195 -1.82 4.41 -0.17
CA MET A 195 -1.96 3.71 1.11
C MET A 195 -1.86 2.19 0.98
N LEU A 196 -2.38 1.60 -0.11
CA LEU A 196 -2.17 0.17 -0.41
C LEU A 196 -0.68 -0.16 -0.49
N LEU A 197 0.07 0.61 -1.30
CA LEU A 197 1.50 0.39 -1.48
C LEU A 197 2.26 0.49 -0.17
N GLY A 198 2.02 1.56 0.59
CA GLY A 198 2.68 1.75 1.88
C GLY A 198 2.31 0.67 2.91
N PHE A 199 1.04 0.27 2.97
CA PHE A 199 0.60 -0.75 3.93
C PHE A 199 1.19 -2.12 3.60
N VAL A 200 1.10 -2.58 2.36
CA VAL A 200 1.60 -3.92 1.98
C VAL A 200 3.12 -3.98 2.10
N LEU A 201 3.85 -2.95 1.65
CA LEU A 201 5.31 -2.88 1.82
C LEU A 201 5.75 -2.83 3.28
N ALA A 202 4.93 -2.27 4.18
CA ALA A 202 5.24 -2.29 5.61
C ALA A 202 4.99 -3.65 6.28
N CYS A 203 4.15 -4.50 5.67
CA CYS A 203 3.82 -5.82 6.18
C CYS A 203 4.82 -6.92 5.77
N VAL A 204 5.36 -6.82 4.55
CA VAL A 204 6.35 -7.74 3.99
C VAL A 204 7.74 -7.44 4.55
#